data_AF-A0A967YFC7-F1
#
_entry.id   AF-A0A967YFC7-F1
#
_cell.length_a   1.000
_cell.length_b   1.000
_cell.length_c   1.000
_cell.angle_alpha   90.00
_cell.angle_beta   90.00
_cell.angle_gamma   90.00
#
_symmetry.space_group_name_H-M   'P 1'
#
loop_
_entity.id
_entity.type
_entity.pdbx_description
1 polymer ?
#
loop_
_entity_poly.entity_id
_entity_poly.type
_entity_poly.pdbx_seq_one_letter_code
_entity_poly.pdbx_strand_id
1 'polypeptide(L)'
;MASKVLFWLYLTNAILLIIHEIDSAFWKEWELFKLPGGIGGFLIMHFPLLFLILYGLVLVSEQSFLGLIVSLILSAGGIFAFCIHTAFIRRGRHEFNTPISRCILTLMLGVSTIQAALTLYILYV
;
A
#
# COMPACT_ATOMS: atom_id res chain seq x y z
N MET A 1 -7.03 -19.51 12.84
CA MET A 1 -7.11 -19.59 11.36
C MET A 1 -7.10 -18.18 10.74
N ALA A 2 -7.96 -17.27 11.21
CA ALA A 2 -8.00 -15.88 10.76
C ALA A 2 -6.64 -15.15 10.80
N SER A 3 -5.85 -15.30 11.87
CA SER A 3 -4.52 -14.66 11.97
C SER A 3 -3.53 -15.13 10.88
N LYS A 4 -3.60 -16.41 10.47
CA LYS A 4 -2.77 -16.93 9.38
C LYS A 4 -3.20 -16.36 8.02
N VAL A 5 -4.51 -16.20 7.81
CA VAL A 5 -5.05 -15.57 6.59
C VAL A 5 -4.65 -14.10 6.55
N LEU A 6 -4.74 -13.39 7.67
CA LEU A 6 -4.33 -12.00 7.79
C LEU A 6 -2.86 -11.81 7.45
N PHE A 7 -1.97 -12.70 7.93
CA PHE A 7 -0.55 -12.68 7.58
C PHE A 7 -0.32 -12.72 6.07
N TRP A 8 -0.96 -13.67 5.36
CA TRP A 8 -0.79 -13.80 3.92
C TRP A 8 -1.41 -12.64 3.13
N LEU A 9 -2.55 -12.11 3.58
CA LEU A 9 -3.13 -10.90 3.01
C LEU A 9 -2.20 -9.70 3.19
N TYR A 10 -1.67 -9.48 4.40
CA TYR A 10 -0.73 -8.42 4.69
C TYR A 10 0.53 -8.54 3.83
N LEU A 11 1.14 -9.73 3.76
CA LEU A 11 2.33 -9.96 2.93
C LEU A 11 2.06 -9.66 1.45
N THR A 12 0.94 -10.15 0.93
CA THR A 12 0.53 -9.89 -0.46
C THR A 12 0.32 -8.39 -0.71
N ASN A 13 -0.34 -7.70 0.22
CA ASN A 13 -0.60 -6.28 0.12
C ASN A 13 0.69 -5.46 0.19
N ALA A 14 1.61 -5.84 1.11
CA ALA A 14 2.93 -5.23 1.22
C ALA A 14 3.72 -5.36 -0.09
N ILE A 15 3.72 -6.54 -0.72
CA ILE A 15 4.37 -6.75 -2.01
C ILE A 15 3.75 -5.85 -3.08
N LEU A 16 2.42 -5.80 -3.19
CA LEU A 16 1.73 -4.95 -4.17
C LEU A 16 2.06 -3.47 -3.96
N LEU A 17 2.04 -3.01 -2.72
CA LEU A 17 2.32 -1.61 -2.38
C LEU A 17 3.78 -1.26 -2.67
N ILE A 18 4.74 -2.13 -2.32
CA ILE A 18 6.16 -1.92 -2.65
C ILE A 18 6.39 -1.91 -4.17
N ILE A 19 5.76 -2.81 -4.92
CA ILE A 19 5.87 -2.82 -6.39
C ILE A 19 5.26 -1.54 -6.98
N HIS A 20 4.17 -1.04 -6.42
CA HIS A 20 3.61 0.24 -6.82
C HIS A 20 4.54 1.42 -6.50
N GLU A 21 5.22 1.44 -5.35
CA GLU A 21 6.23 2.48 -5.06
C GLU A 21 7.42 2.42 -6.03
N ILE A 22 7.78 1.23 -6.54
CA ILE A 22 8.78 1.09 -7.61
C ILE A 22 8.27 1.70 -8.93
N ASP A 23 7.01 1.43 -9.31
CA ASP A 23 6.36 2.06 -10.48
C ASP A 23 6.24 3.58 -10.28
N SER A 24 5.95 4.02 -9.07
CA SER A 24 5.87 5.42 -8.65
C SER A 24 7.19 6.16 -8.83
N ALA A 25 8.31 5.52 -8.47
CA ALA A 25 9.64 6.06 -8.73
C ALA A 25 9.91 6.24 -10.23
N PHE A 26 9.48 5.29 -11.08
CA PHE A 26 9.58 5.40 -12.53
C PHE A 26 8.76 6.58 -13.08
N TRP A 27 7.53 6.76 -12.60
CA TRP A 27 6.65 7.89 -12.97
C TRP A 27 7.02 9.21 -12.31
N LYS A 28 8.09 9.25 -11.52
CA LYS A 28 8.54 10.43 -10.78
C LYS A 28 7.41 11.06 -9.97
N GLU A 29 6.74 10.25 -9.17
CA GLU A 29 5.57 10.66 -8.41
C GLU A 29 5.81 11.90 -7.51
N TRP A 30 7.05 12.15 -7.09
CA TRP A 30 7.41 13.41 -6.44
C TRP A 30 7.10 14.65 -7.29
N GLU A 31 7.20 14.59 -8.61
CA GLU A 31 6.77 15.67 -9.52
C GLU A 31 5.24 15.75 -9.59
N LEU A 32 4.56 14.59 -9.57
CA LEU A 32 3.10 14.46 -9.62
C LEU A 32 2.41 15.11 -8.42
N PHE A 33 2.99 14.92 -7.23
CA PHE A 33 2.53 15.47 -5.95
C PHE A 33 3.27 16.73 -5.51
N LYS A 34 4.22 17.23 -6.32
CA LYS A 34 5.03 18.42 -6.01
C LYS A 34 5.78 18.30 -4.68
N LEU A 35 6.30 17.11 -4.39
CA LEU A 35 7.10 16.84 -3.20
C LEU A 35 8.51 17.47 -3.35
N PRO A 36 9.07 18.06 -2.29
CA PRO A 36 10.40 18.66 -2.33
C PRO A 36 11.50 17.60 -2.36
N GLY A 37 12.70 17.98 -2.80
CA GLY A 37 13.91 17.14 -2.72
C GLY A 37 14.12 16.13 -3.85
N GLY A 38 13.20 16.07 -4.83
CA GLY A 38 13.32 15.19 -5.99
C GLY A 38 13.49 13.72 -5.60
N ILE A 39 14.30 12.97 -6.37
CA ILE A 39 14.59 11.56 -6.07
C ILE A 39 15.21 11.35 -4.69
N GLY A 40 16.07 12.27 -4.22
CA GLY A 40 16.70 12.16 -2.90
C GLY A 40 15.70 12.25 -1.75
N GLY A 41 14.80 13.25 -1.82
CA GLY A 41 13.69 13.39 -0.88
C GLY A 41 12.75 12.19 -0.93
N PHE A 42 12.44 11.70 -2.13
CA PHE A 42 11.60 10.52 -2.33
C PHE A 42 12.18 9.28 -1.63
N LEU A 43 13.47 8.97 -1.83
CA LEU A 43 14.14 7.85 -1.15
C LEU A 43 14.14 7.99 0.38
N ILE A 44 14.41 9.19 0.90
CA ILE A 44 14.40 9.46 2.35
C ILE A 44 13.01 9.22 2.94
N MET A 45 11.93 9.64 2.26
CA MET A 45 10.56 9.38 2.70
C MET A 45 10.19 7.89 2.62
N HIS A 46 10.74 7.15 1.65
CA HIS A 46 10.45 5.73 1.47
C HIS A 46 11.11 4.86 2.53
N PHE A 47 12.24 5.27 3.09
CA PHE A 47 12.89 4.50 4.16
C PHE A 47 11.98 4.24 5.37
N PRO A 48 11.38 5.25 6.04
CA PRO A 48 10.46 5.01 7.15
C PRO A 48 9.16 4.33 6.69
N LEU A 49 8.70 4.57 5.46
CA LEU A 49 7.52 3.90 4.91
C LEU A 49 7.74 2.38 4.77
N LEU A 50 8.85 1.97 4.13
CA LEU A 50 9.22 0.57 3.98
C LEU A 50 9.50 -0.08 5.34
N PHE A 51 10.15 0.64 6.26
CA PHE A 51 10.32 0.15 7.63
C PHE A 51 8.98 -0.16 8.28
N LEU A 52 8.00 0.75 8.22
CA LEU A 52 6.67 0.52 8.78
C LEU A 52 5.97 -0.67 8.13
N ILE A 53 6.03 -0.80 6.80
CA ILE A 53 5.42 -1.92 6.06
C ILE A 53 6.02 -3.25 6.53
N LEU A 54 7.35 -3.37 6.56
CA LEU A 54 8.04 -4.61 6.91
C LEU A 54 7.96 -4.93 8.40
N TYR A 55 8.07 -3.93 9.27
CA TYR A 55 7.89 -4.11 10.71
C TYR A 55 6.44 -4.50 11.05
N GLY A 56 5.46 -3.95 10.35
CA GLY A 56 4.06 -4.35 10.48
C GLY A 56 3.83 -5.83 10.15
N LEU A 57 4.59 -6.41 9.20
CA LEU A 57 4.52 -7.85 8.92
C LEU A 57 4.95 -8.68 10.14
N VAL A 58 6.02 -8.25 10.84
CA VAL A 58 6.47 -8.87 12.09
C VAL A 58 5.36 -8.79 13.14
N LEU A 59 4.81 -7.59 13.37
CA LEU A 59 3.75 -7.37 14.34
C LEU A 59 2.48 -8.17 14.07
N VAL A 60 2.11 -8.34 12.80
CA VAL A 60 0.98 -9.18 12.36
C VAL A 60 1.29 -10.66 12.59
N SER A 61 2.53 -11.10 12.33
CA SER A 61 2.95 -12.48 12.59
C SER A 61 2.93 -12.83 14.08
N GLU A 62 3.25 -11.86 14.95
CA GLU A 62 3.18 -11.96 16.41
C GLU A 62 1.75 -11.83 16.94
N GLN A 63 0.76 -11.55 16.08
CA GLN A 63 -0.66 -11.38 16.45
C GLN A 63 -0.87 -10.26 17.48
N SER A 64 -0.03 -9.22 17.42
CA SER A 64 -0.11 -8.08 18.32
C SER A 64 -1.26 -7.13 17.95
N PHE A 65 -1.81 -6.43 18.95
CA PHE A 65 -2.79 -5.36 18.71
C PHE A 65 -2.24 -4.28 17.76
N LEU A 66 -0.98 -3.87 17.95
CA LEU A 66 -0.32 -2.93 17.04
C LEU A 66 -0.23 -3.47 15.61
N GLY A 67 -0.04 -4.77 15.43
CA GLY A 67 -0.10 -5.41 14.12
C GLY A 67 -1.43 -5.22 13.42
N LEU A 68 -2.55 -5.28 14.16
CA LEU A 68 -3.88 -5.00 13.60
C LEU A 68 -4.02 -3.53 13.20
N ILE A 69 -3.52 -2.59 14.01
CA ILE A 69 -3.51 -1.17 13.66
C ILE A 69 -2.68 -0.90 12.39
N VAL A 70 -1.47 -1.45 12.32
CA VAL A 70 -0.60 -1.29 11.15
C VAL A 70 -1.20 -1.97 9.92
N SER A 71 -1.89 -3.10 10.08
CA SER A 71 -2.66 -3.74 9.01
C SER A 71 -3.74 -2.83 8.42
N LEU A 72 -4.47 -2.09 9.25
CA LEU A 72 -5.44 -1.09 8.78
C LEU A 72 -4.75 0.07 8.07
N ILE A 73 -3.61 0.54 8.58
CA ILE A 73 -2.83 1.61 7.93
C ILE A 73 -2.33 1.18 6.55
N LEU A 74 -1.78 -0.02 6.41
CA LEU A 74 -1.33 -0.56 5.12
C LEU A 74 -2.50 -0.65 4.13
N SER A 75 -3.65 -1.16 4.60
CA SER A 75 -4.86 -1.26 3.79
C SER A 75 -5.37 0.11 3.35
N ALA A 76 -5.34 1.11 4.24
CA ALA A 76 -5.70 2.48 3.90
C ALA A 76 -4.76 3.08 2.84
N GLY A 77 -3.45 2.81 2.93
CA GLY A 77 -2.46 3.20 1.93
C GLY A 77 -2.79 2.64 0.53
N GLY A 78 -3.10 1.35 0.44
CA GLY A 78 -3.44 0.73 -0.85
C GLY A 78 -4.76 1.23 -1.45
N ILE A 79 -5.78 1.46 -0.62
CA ILE A 79 -7.05 2.09 -1.06
C ILE A 79 -6.81 3.53 -1.53
N PHE A 80 -5.98 4.28 -0.81
CA PHE A 80 -5.61 5.65 -1.16
C PHE A 80 -4.89 5.71 -2.50
N ALA A 81 -3.87 4.86 -2.72
CA ALA A 81 -3.13 4.75 -3.97
C ALA A 81 -4.09 4.50 -5.16
N PHE A 82 -4.96 3.50 -5.06
CA PHE A 82 -5.95 3.25 -6.12
C PHE A 82 -6.81 4.49 -6.41
N CYS A 83 -7.34 5.14 -5.37
CA CYS A 83 -8.22 6.29 -5.51
C CYS A 83 -7.52 7.47 -6.20
N ILE A 84 -6.32 7.84 -5.74
CA ILE A 84 -5.62 9.02 -6.24
C ILE A 84 -5.12 8.83 -7.67
N HIS A 85 -4.59 7.65 -8.00
CA HIS A 85 -4.14 7.35 -9.37
C HIS A 85 -5.31 7.22 -10.33
N THR A 86 -6.41 6.61 -9.90
CA THR A 86 -7.63 6.59 -10.71
C THR A 86 -8.15 8.01 -10.97
N ALA A 87 -8.10 8.90 -9.98
CA ALA A 87 -8.49 10.30 -10.15
C ALA A 87 -7.58 11.03 -11.14
N PHE A 88 -6.26 10.82 -11.11
CA PHE A 88 -5.33 11.39 -12.08
C PHE A 88 -5.54 10.85 -13.49
N ILE A 89 -5.68 9.53 -13.66
CA ILE A 89 -5.95 8.90 -14.96
C ILE A 89 -7.25 9.45 -15.57
N ARG A 90 -8.31 9.60 -14.76
CA ARG A 90 -9.58 10.19 -15.19
C ARG A 90 -9.46 11.67 -15.62
N ARG A 91 -8.44 12.39 -15.16
CA ARG A 91 -8.12 13.75 -15.59
C ARG A 91 -7.21 13.81 -16.82
N GLY A 92 -6.95 12.67 -17.47
CA GLY A 92 -6.14 12.58 -18.69
C GLY A 92 -4.64 12.45 -18.45
N ARG A 93 -4.22 12.19 -17.20
CA ARG A 93 -2.81 11.90 -16.87
C ARG A 93 -2.43 10.50 -17.37
N HIS A 94 -1.20 10.36 -17.84
CA HIS A 94 -0.70 9.14 -18.49
C HIS A 94 0.09 8.25 -17.53
N GLU A 95 0.54 8.81 -16.42
CA GLU A 95 1.19 8.16 -15.31
C GLU A 95 0.31 7.03 -14.75
N PHE A 96 0.90 5.87 -14.47
CA PHE A 96 0.21 4.67 -13.99
C PHE A 96 -0.89 4.13 -14.92
N ASN A 97 -0.91 4.56 -16.19
CA ASN A 97 -1.96 4.18 -17.15
C ASN A 97 -1.61 2.93 -17.99
N THR A 98 -0.49 2.26 -17.69
CA THR A 98 -0.13 1.02 -18.37
C THR A 98 -1.03 -0.14 -17.92
N PRO A 99 -1.18 -1.21 -18.72
CA PRO A 99 -1.94 -2.38 -18.32
C PRO A 99 -1.46 -2.99 -16.99
N ILE A 100 -0.14 -3.02 -16.76
CA ILE A 100 0.45 -3.59 -15.54
C ILE A 100 0.22 -2.69 -14.33
N SER A 101 0.44 -1.38 -14.46
CA SER A 101 0.16 -0.41 -13.39
C SER A 101 -1.30 -0.47 -12.93
N ARG A 102 -2.24 -0.50 -13.89
CA ARG A 102 -3.68 -0.65 -13.59
C ARG A 102 -4.02 -1.98 -12.92
N CYS A 103 -3.35 -3.07 -13.33
CA CYS A 103 -3.50 -4.38 -12.71
C CYS A 103 -3.04 -4.33 -11.23
N ILE A 104 -1.85 -3.78 -10.97
CA ILE A 104 -1.31 -3.63 -9.62
C ILE A 104 -2.27 -2.81 -8.74
N LEU A 105 -2.71 -1.65 -9.22
CA LEU A 105 -3.66 -0.78 -8.48
C LEU A 105 -4.97 -1.51 -8.17
N THR A 106 -5.53 -2.25 -9.14
CA THR A 106 -6.81 -2.95 -8.96
C THR A 106 -6.68 -4.12 -7.98
N LEU A 107 -5.60 -4.90 -8.08
CA LEU A 107 -5.31 -5.98 -7.13
C LEU A 107 -5.09 -5.41 -5.73
N MET A 108 -4.36 -4.31 -5.62
CA MET A 108 -4.09 -3.64 -4.35
C MET A 108 -5.38 -3.16 -3.67
N LEU A 109 -6.32 -2.58 -4.42
CA LEU A 109 -7.65 -2.22 -3.90
C LEU A 109 -8.38 -3.46 -3.34
N GLY A 110 -8.42 -4.55 -4.11
CA GLY A 110 -9.10 -5.78 -3.70
C GLY A 110 -8.48 -6.38 -2.43
N VAL A 111 -7.16 -6.57 -2.43
CA VAL A 111 -6.43 -7.12 -1.28
C VAL A 111 -6.56 -6.21 -0.06
N SER A 112 -6.41 -4.89 -0.22
CA SER A 112 -6.55 -3.93 0.89
C SER A 112 -7.94 -3.92 1.49
N THR A 113 -8.99 -4.02 0.66
CA THR A 113 -10.38 -4.06 1.14
C THR A 113 -10.64 -5.33 1.93
N ILE A 114 -10.19 -6.49 1.43
CA ILE A 114 -10.33 -7.79 2.11
C ILE A 114 -9.52 -7.81 3.41
N GLN A 115 -8.28 -7.32 3.38
CA GLN A 115 -7.41 -7.21 4.56
C GLN A 115 -8.03 -6.32 5.63
N ALA A 116 -8.55 -5.14 5.26
CA ALA A 116 -9.21 -4.23 6.18
C ALA A 116 -10.43 -4.89 6.84
N ALA A 117 -11.31 -5.51 6.04
CA ALA A 117 -12.49 -6.21 6.54
C ALA A 117 -12.13 -7.34 7.51
N LEU A 118 -11.13 -8.17 7.19
CA LEU A 118 -10.67 -9.23 8.08
C LEU A 118 -10.03 -8.68 9.35
N THR A 119 -9.25 -7.60 9.23
CA THR A 119 -8.61 -6.96 10.39
C THR A 119 -9.65 -6.39 11.35
N LEU A 120 -10.68 -5.72 10.82
CA LEU A 120 -11.81 -5.24 11.63
C LEU A 120 -12.56 -6.40 12.28
N TYR A 121 -12.84 -7.48 11.54
CA TYR A 121 -13.45 -8.66 12.11
C TYR A 121 -12.66 -9.21 13.31
N ILE A 122 -11.34 -9.32 13.20
CA ILE A 122 -10.46 -9.79 14.30
C ILE A 122 -10.44 -8.79 15.48
N LEU A 123 -10.61 -7.48 15.25
CA LEU A 123 -10.66 -6.48 16.32
C LEU A 123 -11.95 -6.55 17.15
N TYR A 124 -13.07 -6.97 16.55
CA TYR A 124 -14.38 -6.97 17.19
C TYR A 124 -14.82 -8.34 17.73
N VAL A 125 -14.11 -9.42 17.38
CA VAL A 125 -14.43 -10.81 17.75
C VAL A 125 -13.30 -11.40 18.60
#